data_AF-A0A959J307-F1
#
_entry.id   AF-A0A959J307-F1
#
_cell.length_a   1.000
_cell.length_b   1.000
_cell.length_c   1.000
_cell.angle_alpha   90.00
_cell.angle_beta   90.00
_cell.angle_gamma   90.00
#
_symmetry.space_group_name_H-M   'P 1'
#
loop_
_entity.id
_entity.type
_entity.pdbx_description
1 polymer ?
#
loop_
_entity_poly.entity_id
_entity_poly.type
_entity_poly.pdbx_seq_one_letter_code
_entity_poly.pdbx_strand_id
1 'polypeptide(L)'
;MALREEFPKKNTTYIGGHSDGYQYTTVFSGSSLTQSYHMVRQFLIEEGYGDLPLPKDAAELERFRLMTRNNQIMMFEDNGYVHNPIKILFPLDRRKKSMLTLCIFNESDPDHLLKFHRIDERSKR
;
A
#
# COMPACT_ATOMS: atom_id res chain seq x y z
N MET A 1 11.85 -2.51 -16.44
CA MET A 1 11.69 -1.09 -16.05
C MET A 1 11.07 -1.07 -14.67
N ALA A 2 11.40 -0.06 -13.88
CA ALA A 2 10.87 0.09 -12.52
C ALA A 2 9.39 0.52 -12.59
N LEU A 3 8.59 0.12 -11.61
CA LEU A 3 7.15 0.38 -11.55
C LEU A 3 6.83 1.88 -11.53
N ARG A 4 7.73 2.71 -10.98
CA ARG A 4 7.61 4.18 -11.00
C ARG A 4 7.75 4.78 -12.40
N GLU A 5 8.54 4.16 -13.27
CA GLU A 5 8.77 4.64 -14.64
C GLU A 5 7.71 4.09 -15.61
N GLU A 6 7.38 2.81 -15.45
CA GLU A 6 6.43 2.12 -16.32
C GLU A 6 5.35 1.43 -15.46
N PHE A 7 4.30 2.19 -15.16
CA PHE A 7 3.20 1.68 -14.36
C PHE A 7 2.43 0.57 -15.11
N PRO A 8 2.12 -0.59 -14.48
CA PRO A 8 1.48 -1.70 -15.16
C PRO A 8 0.08 -1.31 -15.66
N LYS A 9 -0.23 -1.73 -16.90
CA LYS A 9 -1.52 -1.44 -17.54
C LYS A 9 -2.69 -2.07 -16.77
N LYS A 10 -3.89 -1.58 -17.06
CA LYS A 10 -5.14 -2.10 -16.49
C LYS A 10 -5.29 -3.61 -16.69
N ASN A 11 -5.71 -4.29 -15.61
CA ASN A 11 -5.95 -5.73 -15.55
C ASN A 11 -4.70 -6.58 -15.86
N THR A 12 -3.52 -6.07 -15.52
CA THR A 12 -2.26 -6.82 -15.69
C THR A 12 -1.71 -7.28 -14.35
N THR A 13 -0.94 -8.36 -14.39
CA THR A 13 -0.21 -8.89 -13.25
C THR A 13 1.25 -8.52 -13.39
N TYR A 14 1.86 -8.01 -12.33
CA TYR A 14 3.27 -7.63 -12.27
C TYR A 14 3.87 -8.13 -10.96
N ILE A 15 4.92 -8.94 -11.01
CA ILE A 15 5.65 -9.50 -9.83
C ILE A 15 4.68 -9.98 -8.73
N GLY A 16 3.72 -10.84 -9.10
CA GLY A 16 2.76 -11.42 -8.15
C GLY A 16 1.68 -10.47 -7.61
N GLY A 17 1.69 -9.18 -7.98
CA GLY A 17 0.64 -8.21 -7.72
C GLY A 17 -0.26 -7.95 -8.92
N HIS A 18 -1.38 -7.26 -8.69
CA HIS A 18 -2.38 -6.93 -9.69
C HIS A 18 -2.51 -5.42 -9.85
N SER A 19 -2.58 -4.94 -11.10
CA SER A 19 -2.84 -3.54 -11.42
C SER A 19 -4.21 -3.37 -12.07
N ASP A 20 -5.00 -2.42 -11.57
CA ASP A 20 -6.23 -1.96 -12.23
C ASP A 20 -5.98 -0.82 -13.23
N GLY A 21 -4.71 -0.45 -13.45
CA GLY A 21 -4.27 0.64 -14.32
C GLY A 21 -4.04 1.96 -13.60
N TYR A 22 -4.46 2.07 -12.34
CA TYR A 22 -4.20 3.22 -11.48
C TYR A 22 -3.58 2.81 -10.13
N GLN A 23 -4.07 1.73 -9.53
CA GLN A 23 -3.55 1.13 -8.31
C GLN A 23 -2.96 -0.25 -8.62
N TYR A 24 -1.70 -0.42 -8.27
CA TYR A 24 -1.02 -1.71 -8.20
C TYR A 24 -1.06 -2.22 -6.76
N THR A 25 -1.49 -3.46 -6.58
CA THR A 25 -1.64 -4.08 -5.26
C THR A 25 -0.89 -5.41 -5.20
N THR A 26 -0.06 -5.59 -4.19
CA THR A 26 0.66 -6.85 -3.93
C THR A 26 0.65 -7.19 -2.44
N VAL A 27 0.89 -8.46 -2.12
CA VAL A 27 0.83 -8.98 -0.76
C VAL A 27 2.18 -9.60 -0.39
N PHE A 28 2.72 -9.17 0.74
CA PHE A 28 3.95 -9.71 1.32
C PHE A 28 3.62 -10.51 2.58
N SER A 29 4.10 -11.76 2.64
CA SER A 29 3.89 -12.65 3.78
C SER A 29 5.17 -13.40 4.16
N GLY A 30 5.95 -12.80 5.06
CA GLY A 30 7.07 -13.44 5.74
C GLY A 30 6.66 -14.16 7.03
N SER A 31 7.65 -14.76 7.69
CA SER A 31 7.51 -15.42 8.99
C SER A 31 7.17 -14.47 10.14
N SER A 32 7.49 -13.18 10.00
CA SER A 32 7.24 -12.13 10.97
C SER A 32 6.86 -10.81 10.28
N LEU A 33 6.27 -9.88 11.03
CA LEU A 33 5.99 -8.52 10.53
C LEU A 33 7.27 -7.83 10.07
N THR A 34 8.36 -8.00 10.83
CA THR A 34 9.70 -7.47 10.49
C THR A 34 10.17 -7.98 9.13
N GLN A 35 10.05 -9.28 8.87
CA GLN A 35 10.46 -9.85 7.59
C GLN A 35 9.61 -9.32 6.43
N SER A 36 8.29 -9.28 6.60
CA SER A 36 7.39 -8.73 5.57
C SER A 36 7.67 -7.26 5.29
N TYR A 37 7.96 -6.48 6.33
CA TYR A 37 8.31 -5.08 6.17
C TYR A 37 9.65 -4.90 5.44
N HIS A 38 10.65 -5.73 5.75
CA HIS A 38 11.89 -5.74 4.98
C HIS A 38 11.66 -6.06 3.50
N MET A 39 10.79 -7.03 3.18
CA MET A 39 10.44 -7.35 1.78
C MET A 39 9.77 -6.16 1.09
N VAL A 40 8.83 -5.49 1.76
CA VAL A 40 8.18 -4.27 1.24
C VAL A 40 9.20 -3.17 0.96
N ARG A 41 10.11 -2.89 1.90
CA ARG A 41 11.14 -1.87 1.73
C ARG A 41 12.08 -2.18 0.57
N GLN A 42 12.53 -3.44 0.47
CA GLN A 42 13.40 -3.88 -0.61
C GLN A 42 12.71 -3.72 -1.96
N PHE A 43 11.46 -4.16 -2.07
CA PHE A 43 10.66 -3.99 -3.28
C PHE A 43 10.50 -2.51 -3.66
N LEU A 44 10.18 -1.63 -2.71
CA LEU A 44 10.06 -0.19 -2.98
C LEU A 44 11.36 0.42 -3.50
N ILE A 45 12.52 0.03 -2.95
CA ILE A 45 13.82 0.50 -3.41
C ILE A 45 14.08 0.05 -4.86
N GLU A 46 13.85 -1.24 -5.14
CA GLU A 46 14.04 -1.83 -6.48
C GLU A 46 13.10 -1.21 -7.53
N GLU A 47 11.89 -0.86 -7.13
CA GLU A 47 10.86 -0.28 -8.01
C GLU A 47 10.91 1.26 -8.12
N GLY A 48 11.94 1.90 -7.57
CA GLY A 48 12.20 3.34 -7.75
C GLY A 48 11.55 4.28 -6.73
N TYR A 49 11.08 3.74 -5.60
CA TYR A 49 10.43 4.46 -4.49
C TYR A 49 11.32 4.55 -3.23
N GLY A 50 12.64 4.39 -3.38
CA GLY A 50 13.59 4.40 -2.25
C GLY A 50 13.78 5.78 -1.59
N ASP A 51 13.33 6.85 -2.25
CA ASP A 51 13.35 8.24 -1.79
C ASP A 51 12.16 8.60 -0.88
N LEU A 52 11.13 7.74 -0.81
CA LEU A 52 9.97 7.99 0.04
C LEU A 52 10.34 7.87 1.52
N PRO A 53 9.80 8.75 2.39
CA PRO A 53 9.88 8.53 3.83
C PRO A 53 9.12 7.25 4.16
N LEU A 54 9.78 6.32 4.84
CA LEU A 54 9.18 5.09 5.31
C LEU A 54 9.41 4.98 6.83
N PRO A 55 8.54 4.29 7.58
CA PRO A 55 8.81 3.95 8.97
C PRO A 55 10.19 3.30 9.11
N LYS A 56 10.95 3.68 10.15
CA LYS A 56 12.32 3.19 10.37
C LYS A 56 12.37 1.67 10.46
N ASP A 57 11.40 1.09 11.17
CA ASP A 57 11.30 -0.33 11.43
C ASP A 57 9.84 -0.79 11.56
N ALA A 58 9.66 -2.11 11.72
CA ALA A 58 8.34 -2.72 11.86
C ALA A 58 7.60 -2.30 13.14
N ALA A 59 8.32 -1.91 14.20
CA ALA A 59 7.71 -1.45 15.45
C ALA A 59 7.12 -0.04 15.28
N GLU A 60 7.79 0.82 14.51
CA GLU A 60 7.24 2.11 14.11
C GLU A 60 6.05 1.94 13.15
N LEU A 61 6.15 1.03 12.17
CA LEU A 61 5.03 0.70 11.28
C LEU A 61 3.79 0.23 12.06
N GLU A 62 3.98 -0.59 13.09
CA GLU A 62 2.88 -1.10 13.92
C GLU A 62 2.09 0.01 14.63
N ARG A 63 2.68 1.18 14.86
CA ARG A 63 1.97 2.34 15.45
C ARG A 63 0.92 2.94 14.51
N PHE A 64 1.02 2.70 13.20
CA PHE A 64 0.02 3.11 12.22
C PHE A 64 -1.17 2.13 12.14
N ARG A 65 -1.11 1.02 12.88
CA ARG A 65 -2.21 0.06 12.92
C ARG A 65 -3.37 0.62 13.73
N LEU A 66 -4.58 0.58 13.17
CA LEU A 66 -5.78 0.98 13.89
C LEU A 66 -6.03 0.04 15.07
N MET A 67 -6.18 0.60 16.26
CA MET A 67 -6.41 -0.17 17.49
C MET A 67 -7.86 -0.66 17.62
N THR A 68 -8.79 -0.10 16.84
CA THR A 68 -10.22 -0.40 16.96
C THR A 68 -10.56 -1.85 16.60
N ARG A 69 -11.57 -2.40 17.29
CA ARG A 69 -12.21 -3.69 16.96
C ARG A 69 -13.49 -3.49 16.14
N ASN A 70 -13.91 -2.25 15.93
CA ASN A 70 -15.10 -1.97 15.15
C ASN A 70 -14.78 -2.09 13.66
N ASN A 71 -15.17 -3.22 13.08
CA ASN A 71 -15.00 -3.49 11.65
C ASN A 71 -15.66 -2.41 10.77
N GLN A 72 -16.72 -1.74 11.26
CA GLN A 72 -17.36 -0.65 10.52
C GLN A 72 -16.42 0.55 10.37
N ILE A 73 -15.64 0.89 11.41
CA ILE A 73 -14.68 2.01 11.36
C ILE A 73 -13.50 1.64 10.43
N MET A 74 -13.03 0.39 10.49
CA MET A 74 -11.95 -0.09 9.61
C MET A 74 -12.34 -0.13 8.12
N MET A 75 -13.63 -0.05 7.77
CA MET A 75 -14.07 0.07 6.37
C MET A 75 -13.86 1.49 5.82
N PHE A 76 -13.77 2.51 6.68
CA PHE A 76 -13.63 3.91 6.27
C PHE A 76 -12.22 4.47 6.41
N GLU A 77 -11.36 3.80 7.18
CA GLU A 77 -9.98 4.24 7.43
C GLU A 77 -8.97 3.26 6.83
N ASP A 78 -7.89 3.81 6.27
CA ASP A 78 -6.76 3.02 5.80
C ASP A 78 -6.01 2.46 7.03
N ASN A 79 -6.14 1.15 7.27
CA ASN A 79 -5.49 0.46 8.40
C ASN A 79 -4.00 0.23 8.13
N GLY A 80 -3.18 1.27 8.22
CA GLY A 80 -1.73 1.17 8.07
C GLY A 80 -1.06 2.49 7.72
N TYR A 81 0.15 2.40 7.17
CA TYR A 81 0.93 3.57 6.79
C TYR A 81 0.48 4.07 5.42
N VAL A 82 0.18 5.38 5.34
CA VAL A 82 -0.26 6.04 4.11
C VAL A 82 0.69 7.19 3.82
N HIS A 83 1.35 7.14 2.68
CA HIS A 83 2.21 8.22 2.20
C HIS A 83 2.22 8.23 0.69
N ASN A 84 1.76 9.29 0.06
CA ASN A 84 1.69 9.38 -1.40
C ASN A 84 3.05 9.05 -2.05
N PRO A 85 3.13 8.12 -3.04
CA PRO A 85 2.06 7.40 -3.75
C PRO A 85 1.80 5.97 -3.26
N ILE A 86 2.17 5.63 -2.03
CA ILE A 86 2.06 4.28 -1.48
C ILE A 86 1.14 4.17 -0.27
N LYS A 87 0.63 2.96 -0.04
CA LYS A 87 -0.02 2.56 1.21
C LYS A 87 0.48 1.18 1.62
N ILE A 88 0.88 1.04 2.88
CA ILE A 88 1.28 -0.23 3.49
C ILE A 88 0.21 -0.58 4.52
N LEU A 89 -0.66 -1.52 4.17
CA LEU A 89 -1.86 -1.84 4.92
C LEU A 89 -1.71 -3.16 5.69
N PHE A 90 -2.20 -3.16 6.92
CA PHE A 90 -2.36 -4.36 7.72
C PHE A 90 -3.64 -5.11 7.32
N PRO A 91 -3.63 -6.44 7.36
CA PRO A 91 -4.84 -7.21 7.12
C PRO A 91 -5.88 -6.95 8.21
N LEU A 92 -7.14 -6.93 7.79
CA LEU A 92 -8.29 -6.90 8.70
C LEU A 92 -8.32 -8.15 9.60
N ASP A 93 -7.90 -9.30 9.06
CA ASP A 93 -7.77 -10.54 9.82
C ASP A 93 -6.51 -10.52 10.71
N ARG A 94 -6.74 -10.40 12.02
CA ARG A 94 -5.68 -10.40 13.05
C ARG A 94 -4.91 -11.73 13.15
N ARG A 95 -5.35 -12.83 12.51
CA ARG A 95 -4.58 -14.07 12.43
C ARG A 95 -3.40 -13.96 11.46
N LYS A 96 -3.49 -13.06 10.47
CA LYS A 96 -2.45 -12.82 9.47
C LYS A 96 -1.48 -11.71 9.90
N LYS A 97 -1.00 -11.73 11.15
CA LYS A 97 -0.22 -10.60 11.73
C LYS A 97 1.06 -10.26 10.97
N SER A 98 1.66 -11.23 10.28
CA SER A 98 2.86 -11.01 9.49
C SER A 98 2.58 -10.54 8.08
N MET A 99 1.33 -10.53 7.60
CA MET A 99 1.03 -10.15 6.23
C MET A 99 0.92 -8.63 6.10
N LEU A 100 1.40 -8.08 4.99
CA LEU A 100 1.25 -6.68 4.61
C LEU A 100 0.75 -6.59 3.17
N THR A 101 -0.19 -5.69 2.91
CA THR A 101 -0.63 -5.35 1.56
C THR A 101 0.02 -4.04 1.17
N LEU A 102 0.78 -4.04 0.08
CA LEU A 102 1.36 -2.84 -0.50
C LEU A 102 0.46 -2.39 -1.67
N CYS A 103 -0.04 -1.17 -1.58
CA CYS A 103 -0.70 -0.49 -2.69
C CYS A 103 0.22 0.62 -3.19
N ILE A 104 0.45 0.69 -4.50
CA ILE A 104 1.18 1.75 -5.17
C ILE A 104 0.25 2.38 -6.20
N PHE A 105 0.22 3.69 -6.26
CA PHE A 105 -0.68 4.45 -7.10
C PHE A 105 0.09 5.16 -8.21
N ASN A 106 -0.52 5.28 -9.39
CA ASN A 106 0.11 5.86 -10.56
C ASN A 106 0.20 7.39 -10.45
N GLU A 107 1.40 7.89 -10.15
CA GLU A 107 1.70 9.34 -10.05
C GLU A 107 1.45 10.11 -11.35
N SER A 108 1.48 9.44 -12.51
CA SER A 108 1.28 10.08 -13.82
C SER A 108 -0.19 10.35 -14.14
N ASP A 109 -1.13 9.87 -13.32
CA ASP A 109 -2.55 10.14 -13.51
C ASP A 109 -2.85 11.63 -13.16
N PRO A 110 -3.53 12.39 -14.05
CA PRO A 110 -3.84 13.81 -13.80
C PRO A 110 -4.61 14.08 -12.51
N ASP A 111 -5.45 13.12 -12.09
CA ASP A 111 -6.28 13.21 -10.88
C ASP A 111 -5.69 12.38 -9.73
N HIS A 112 -4.40 12.03 -9.80
CA HIS A 112 -3.75 11.12 -8.84
C HIS A 112 -3.99 11.50 -7.39
N LEU A 113 -3.79 12.78 -7.01
CA LEU A 113 -4.00 13.21 -5.62
C LEU A 113 -5.46 13.07 -5.17
N LEU A 114 -6.42 13.37 -6.06
CA LEU A 114 -7.84 13.28 -5.75
C LEU A 114 -8.26 11.82 -5.58
N LYS A 115 -7.80 10.95 -6.48
CA LYS A 115 -8.07 9.51 -6.45
C LYS A 115 -7.39 8.82 -5.27
N PHE A 116 -6.13 9.16 -4.97
CA PHE A 116 -5.36 8.59 -3.85
C PHE A 116 -6.06 8.82 -2.49
N HIS A 117 -6.63 10.02 -2.32
CA HIS A 117 -7.39 10.41 -1.13
C HIS A 117 -8.90 10.11 -1.22
N ARG A 118 -9.37 9.46 -2.30
CA ARG A 118 -10.79 9.14 -2.54
C ARG A 118 -11.71 10.36 -2.46
N ILE A 119 -11.24 11.52 -2.92
CA ILE A 119 -12.01 12.77 -2.94
C ILE A 119 -12.91 12.83 -4.17
N ASP A 120 -12.45 12.29 -5.30
CA ASP A 120 -13.22 12.20 -6.55
C ASP A 120 -14.51 11.38 -6.38
N GLU A 121 -14.47 10.32 -5.56
CA GLU A 121 -15.65 9.52 -5.20
C GLU A 121 -16.67 10.30 -4.36
N ARG A 122 -16.23 11.28 -3.56
CA ARG A 122 -17.11 12.13 -2.74
C ARG A 122 -17.82 13.18 -3.58
N SER A 123 -17.18 13.70 -4.62
CA SER A 123 -17.76 14.72 -5.49
C SER A 123 -18.83 14.19 -6.44
N LYS A 124 -18.97 12.87 -6.59
CA LYS A 124 -19.97 12.21 -7.46
C LYS A 124 -21.21 11.72 -6.70
N ARG A 125 -21.29 11.98 -5.39
CA ARG A 125 -22.47 11.71 -4.54
C ARG A 125 -23.28 12.99 -4.34
#